data_AF-A0A1C5PN29-F1
#
_entry.id   AF-A0A1C5PN29-F1
#
_cell.length_a   1.000
_cell.length_b   1.000
_cell.length_c   1.000
_cell.angle_alpha   90.00
_cell.angle_beta   90.00
_cell.angle_gamma   90.00
#
_symmetry.space_group_name_H-M   'P 1'
#
loop_
_entity.id
_entity.type
_entity.pdbx_description
1 polymer ?
#
loop_
_entity_poly.entity_id
_entity_poly.type
_entity_poly.pdbx_seq_one_letter_code
_entity_poly.pdbx_strand_id
1 'polypeptide(L)'
;MNNFNTNLYETKREIINYSNKITEGLKKPTAKFIMDMLYGLSKNQSVMLSDISRALDENIKLNYTIDRLSKNLEKINDEQLEIIRNNYNRAVLNEIDEEPLVLLDDSEIIKKYGKNLRTYARYEMQVL
;
A
#
# COMPACT_ATOMS: atom_id res chain seq x y z
N MET A 1 27.28 2.11 -19.20
CA MET A 1 26.02 1.48 -18.74
C MET A 1 26.09 1.09 -17.26
N ASN A 2 26.46 2.02 -16.36
CA ASN A 2 26.50 1.76 -14.91
C ASN A 2 25.32 2.38 -14.13
N ASN A 3 24.54 3.26 -14.76
CA ASN A 3 23.52 4.07 -14.08
C ASN A 3 22.17 3.34 -13.90
N PHE A 4 21.87 2.29 -14.68
CA PHE A 4 20.61 1.55 -14.59
C PHE A 4 20.50 0.74 -13.29
N ASN A 5 21.62 0.18 -12.82
CA ASN A 5 21.65 -0.59 -11.58
C ASN A 5 21.48 0.33 -10.36
N THR A 6 22.16 1.48 -10.34
CA THR A 6 22.08 2.46 -9.24
C THR A 6 20.64 2.95 -9.05
N ASN A 7 19.96 3.33 -10.14
CA ASN A 7 18.58 3.81 -10.08
C ASN A 7 17.61 2.74 -9.54
N LEU A 8 17.78 1.47 -9.95
CA LEU A 8 16.98 0.37 -9.41
C LEU A 8 17.19 0.15 -7.89
N TYR A 9 18.43 0.25 -7.42
CA TYR A 9 18.73 0.14 -5.98
C TYR A 9 18.17 1.33 -5.19
N GLU A 10 18.20 2.53 -5.76
CA GLU A 10 17.61 3.74 -5.19
C GLU A 10 16.09 3.59 -5.07
N THR A 11 15.38 3.23 -6.14
CA THR A 11 13.92 3.03 -6.10
C THR A 11 13.52 1.96 -5.08
N LYS A 12 14.24 0.83 -5.03
CA LYS A 12 13.97 -0.21 -4.01
C LYS A 12 14.14 0.33 -2.59
N ARG A 13 15.17 1.14 -2.37
CA ARG A 13 15.45 1.75 -1.06
C ARG A 13 14.38 2.76 -0.69
N GLU A 14 13.91 3.57 -1.64
CA GLU A 14 12.83 4.52 -1.42
C GLU A 14 11.53 3.82 -1.03
N ILE A 15 11.16 2.74 -1.73
CA ILE A 15 9.99 1.92 -1.36
C ILE A 15 10.11 1.40 0.07
N ILE A 16 11.28 0.87 0.45
CA ILE A 16 11.56 0.38 1.82
C ILE A 16 11.45 1.51 2.85
N ASN A 17 12.09 2.65 2.59
CA ASN A 17 12.08 3.80 3.49
C ASN A 17 10.67 4.35 3.68
N TYR A 18 9.91 4.49 2.59
CA TYR A 18 8.52 4.93 2.62
C TYR A 18 7.65 3.95 3.40
N SER A 19 7.79 2.65 3.14
CA SER A 19 7.06 1.63 3.90
C SER A 19 7.37 1.66 5.39
N ASN A 20 8.64 1.88 5.77
CA ASN A 20 9.02 1.98 7.18
C ASN A 20 8.41 3.22 7.83
N LYS A 21 8.36 4.36 7.14
CA LYS A 21 7.69 5.58 7.60
C LYS A 21 6.21 5.33 7.88
N ILE A 22 5.47 4.74 6.93
CA ILE A 22 4.03 4.54 7.10
C ILE A 22 3.66 3.41 8.06
N THR A 23 4.59 2.48 8.33
CA THR A 23 4.38 1.33 9.24
C THR A 23 4.99 1.54 10.64
N GLU A 24 5.48 2.74 10.94
CA GLU A 24 6.04 3.08 12.25
C GLU A 24 5.02 2.80 13.37
N GLY A 25 5.46 2.09 14.42
CA GLY A 25 4.61 1.66 15.54
C GLY A 25 3.85 0.35 15.32
N LEU A 26 3.89 -0.24 14.12
CA LEU A 26 3.26 -1.53 13.84
C LEU A 26 4.19 -2.72 14.15
N LYS A 27 3.57 -3.88 14.39
CA LYS A 27 4.32 -5.15 14.55
C LYS A 27 4.94 -5.57 13.23
N LYS A 28 6.08 -6.27 13.32
CA LYS A 28 6.84 -6.78 12.16
C LYS A 28 5.99 -7.52 11.10
N PRO A 29 5.01 -8.38 11.46
CA PRO A 29 4.19 -9.05 10.45
C PRO A 29 3.36 -8.09 9.59
N THR A 30 2.77 -7.07 10.19
CA THR A 30 1.99 -6.04 9.49
C THR A 30 2.90 -5.16 8.65
N ALA A 31 4.04 -4.72 9.20
CA ALA A 31 5.01 -3.92 8.46
C ALA A 31 5.55 -4.66 7.23
N LYS A 32 5.88 -5.96 7.37
CA LYS A 32 6.29 -6.81 6.24
C LYS A 32 5.17 -6.93 5.20
N PHE A 33 3.93 -7.14 5.63
CA PHE A 33 2.81 -7.24 4.70
C PHE A 33 2.65 -5.96 3.87
N ILE A 34 2.68 -4.78 4.50
CA ILE A 34 2.57 -3.50 3.80
C ILE A 34 3.73 -3.31 2.82
N MET A 35 4.96 -3.66 3.21
CA MET A 35 6.12 -3.62 2.30
C MET A 35 5.93 -4.54 1.08
N ASP A 36 5.56 -5.81 1.32
CA ASP A 36 5.31 -6.78 0.26
C ASP A 36 4.24 -6.24 -0.74
N MET A 37 3.17 -5.61 -0.22
CA MET A 37 2.12 -5.01 -1.04
C MET A 37 2.62 -3.79 -1.83
N LEU A 38 3.30 -2.84 -1.20
CA LEU A 38 3.83 -1.64 -1.87
C LEU A 38 4.82 -1.99 -2.98
N TYR A 39 5.74 -2.91 -2.70
CA TYR A 39 6.69 -3.39 -3.70
C TYR A 39 6.00 -4.10 -4.86
N GLY A 40 5.06 -4.99 -4.58
CA GLY A 40 4.32 -5.73 -5.61
C GLY A 40 3.47 -4.83 -6.50
N LEU A 41 2.77 -3.86 -5.91
CA LEU A 41 1.99 -2.84 -6.63
C LEU A 41 2.89 -2.00 -7.53
N SER A 42 4.03 -1.54 -7.01
CA SER A 42 4.98 -0.71 -7.77
C SER A 42 5.60 -1.47 -8.94
N LYS A 43 5.88 -2.77 -8.78
CA LYS A 43 6.52 -3.60 -9.80
C LYS A 43 5.56 -4.04 -10.91
N ASN A 44 4.31 -4.40 -10.57
CA ASN A 44 3.37 -5.01 -11.53
C ASN A 44 2.18 -4.11 -11.92
N GLN A 45 2.00 -2.96 -11.28
CA GLN A 45 0.88 -2.03 -11.54
C GLN A 45 -0.50 -2.72 -11.49
N SER A 46 -0.61 -3.79 -10.69
CA SER A 46 -1.79 -4.63 -10.57
C SER A 46 -2.14 -4.82 -9.10
N VAL A 47 -3.43 -4.67 -8.79
CA VAL A 47 -3.99 -4.89 -7.45
C VAL A 47 -4.30 -6.37 -7.18
N MET A 48 -4.11 -7.26 -8.17
CA MET A 48 -4.35 -8.69 -8.01
C MET A 48 -3.25 -9.33 -7.16
N LEU A 49 -3.63 -10.04 -6.09
CA LEU A 49 -2.67 -10.71 -5.20
C LEU A 49 -1.81 -11.76 -5.92
N SER A 50 -2.33 -12.38 -6.99
CA SER A 50 -1.57 -13.32 -7.82
C SER A 50 -0.42 -12.63 -8.55
N ASP A 51 -0.64 -11.41 -9.08
CA ASP A 51 0.40 -10.64 -9.73
C ASP A 51 1.40 -10.11 -8.71
N ILE A 52 0.92 -9.55 -7.60
CA ILE A 52 1.79 -9.12 -6.48
C ILE A 52 2.68 -10.27 -6.01
N SER A 53 2.13 -11.47 -5.84
CA SER A 53 2.88 -12.66 -5.42
C SER A 53 3.97 -13.05 -6.42
N ARG A 54 3.73 -12.92 -7.74
CA ARG A 54 4.77 -13.13 -8.76
C ARG A 54 5.84 -12.04 -8.72
N ALA A 55 5.47 -10.79 -8.44
CA ALA A 55 6.43 -9.70 -8.31
C ALA A 55 7.42 -9.92 -7.16
N LEU A 56 6.95 -10.49 -6.04
CA LEU A 56 7.77 -10.80 -4.87
C LEU A 56 8.83 -11.88 -5.14
N ASP A 57 8.59 -12.76 -6.11
CA ASP A 57 9.55 -13.78 -6.58
C ASP A 57 10.15 -14.62 -5.43
N GLU A 58 9.28 -15.07 -4.53
CA GLU A 58 9.69 -15.86 -3.36
C GLU A 58 9.94 -17.32 -3.74
N ASN A 59 10.93 -17.96 -3.11
CA ASN A 59 11.23 -19.38 -3.30
C ASN A 59 10.27 -20.31 -2.53
N ILE A 60 8.96 -20.12 -2.73
CA ILE A 60 7.88 -20.96 -2.22
C ILE A 60 6.78 -21.10 -3.29
N LYS A 61 5.81 -22.00 -3.06
CA LYS A 61 4.69 -22.13 -4.01
C LYS A 61 3.88 -20.83 -4.05
N LEU A 62 3.55 -20.38 -5.26
CA LEU A 62 2.82 -19.13 -5.51
C LEU A 62 1.51 -19.03 -4.70
N ASN A 63 0.76 -20.13 -4.60
CA ASN A 63 -0.49 -20.16 -3.83
C ASN A 63 -0.28 -19.90 -2.33
N TYR A 64 0.87 -20.29 -1.76
CA TYR A 64 1.18 -20.00 -0.36
C TYR A 64 1.47 -18.52 -0.13
N THR A 65 2.11 -17.84 -1.09
CA THR A 65 2.29 -16.37 -1.04
C THR A 65 0.94 -15.68 -1.16
N ILE A 66 0.09 -16.10 -2.10
CA ILE A 66 -1.27 -15.55 -2.26
C ILE A 66 -2.07 -15.71 -0.96
N ASP A 67 -2.11 -16.91 -0.39
CA ASP A 67 -2.82 -17.20 0.86
C ASP A 67 -2.28 -16.37 2.03
N ARG A 68 -0.95 -16.20 2.13
CA ARG A 68 -0.33 -15.37 3.16
C ARG A 68 -0.75 -13.92 3.03
N LEU A 69 -0.67 -13.36 1.83
CA LEU A 69 -1.07 -11.96 1.57
C LEU A 69 -2.56 -11.77 1.86
N SER A 70 -3.43 -12.68 1.42
CA SER A 70 -4.87 -12.63 1.68
C SER A 70 -5.17 -12.66 3.18
N LYS A 71 -4.56 -13.61 3.92
CA LYS A 71 -4.74 -13.72 5.38
C LYS A 71 -4.24 -12.52 6.13
N ASN A 72 -3.14 -11.89 5.70
CA ASN A 72 -2.63 -10.69 6.34
C ASN A 72 -3.52 -9.48 6.04
N LEU A 73 -4.06 -9.38 4.81
CA LEU A 73 -5.01 -8.34 4.43
C LEU A 73 -6.28 -8.40 5.29
N GLU A 74 -6.83 -9.59 5.52
CA GLU A 74 -8.02 -9.80 6.37
C GLU A 74 -7.77 -9.52 7.85
N LYS A 75 -6.53 -9.60 8.31
CA LYS A 75 -6.16 -9.42 9.73
C LYS A 75 -5.87 -7.98 10.12
N ILE A 76 -5.74 -7.08 9.16
CA ILE A 76 -5.56 -5.66 9.47
C ILE A 76 -6.83 -5.16 10.16
N ASN A 77 -6.67 -4.58 11.33
CA ASN A 77 -7.76 -4.02 12.12
C ASN A 77 -7.79 -2.48 12.02
N ASP A 78 -8.86 -1.87 12.53
CA ASP A 78 -9.08 -0.42 12.45
C ASP A 78 -7.98 0.38 13.16
N GLU A 79 -7.47 -0.10 14.30
CA GLU A 79 -6.36 0.55 15.02
C GLU A 79 -5.08 0.61 14.17
N GLN A 80 -4.73 -0.49 13.50
CA GLN A 80 -3.59 -0.54 12.60
C GLN A 80 -3.80 0.36 11.38
N LEU A 81 -5.01 0.40 10.82
CA LEU A 81 -5.35 1.30 9.72
C LEU A 81 -5.20 2.77 10.13
N GLU A 82 -5.63 3.12 11.33
CA GLU A 82 -5.53 4.47 11.85
C GLU A 82 -4.08 4.91 12.05
N ILE A 83 -3.23 4.01 12.56
CA ILE A 83 -1.78 4.26 12.65
C ILE A 83 -1.18 4.49 11.26
N ILE A 84 -1.53 3.64 10.27
CA ILE A 84 -1.03 3.77 8.89
C ILE A 84 -1.48 5.10 8.28
N ARG A 85 -2.75 5.48 8.45
CA ARG A 85 -3.30 6.75 7.95
C ARG A 85 -2.58 7.95 8.56
N ASN A 86 -2.39 7.96 9.88
CA ASN A 86 -1.70 9.06 10.56
C ASN A 86 -0.24 9.18 10.14
N ASN A 87 0.47 8.05 9.98
CA ASN A 87 1.85 8.07 9.49
C ASN A 87 1.93 8.50 8.02
N TYR A 88 0.98 8.08 7.18
CA TYR A 88 0.86 8.56 5.80
C TYR A 88 0.62 10.06 5.74
N ASN A 89 -0.37 10.58 6.49
CA ASN A 89 -0.67 12.00 6.53
C ASN A 89 0.55 12.80 6.97
N ARG A 90 1.27 12.36 8.01
CA ARG A 90 2.53 12.99 8.45
C ARG A 90 3.58 12.98 7.34
N ALA A 91 3.73 11.87 6.63
CA ALA A 91 4.69 11.75 5.54
C ALA A 91 4.37 12.68 4.37
N VAL A 92 3.09 12.83 4.01
CA VAL A 92 2.65 13.68 2.89
C VAL A 92 2.66 15.15 3.26
N LEU A 93 2.12 15.52 4.44
CA LEU A 93 2.05 16.91 4.89
C LEU A 93 3.43 17.59 4.99
N ASN A 94 4.48 16.81 5.27
CA ASN A 94 5.86 17.33 5.30
C ASN A 94 6.42 17.67 3.91
N GLU A 95 5.77 17.22 2.83
CA GLU A 95 6.20 17.43 1.45
C GLU A 95 5.31 18.48 0.73
N ILE A 96 4.34 19.08 1.44
CA ILE A 96 3.43 20.09 0.91
C ILE A 96 3.95 21.49 1.27
N ASP A 97 4.04 22.38 0.28
CA ASP A 97 4.44 23.78 0.46
C ASP A 97 3.38 24.61 1.21
N GLU A 98 3.78 25.78 1.72
CA GLU A 98 2.89 26.69 2.48
C GLU A 98 1.67 27.18 1.66
N GLU A 99 1.82 27.33 0.34
CA GLU A 99 0.76 27.72 -0.59
C GLU A 99 0.50 26.60 -1.63
N PRO A 100 -0.23 25.53 -1.25
CA PRO A 100 -0.41 24.39 -2.12
C PRO A 100 -1.51 24.62 -3.17
N LEU A 101 -1.28 24.15 -4.40
CA LEU A 101 -2.33 23.98 -5.39
C LEU A 101 -3.14 22.72 -5.08
N VAL A 102 -4.41 22.89 -4.72
CA VAL A 102 -5.33 21.77 -4.44
C VAL A 102 -6.10 21.41 -5.71
N LEU A 103 -5.88 20.20 -6.21
CA LEU A 103 -6.65 19.61 -7.31
C LEU A 103 -7.75 18.72 -6.72
N LEU A 104 -9.00 19.02 -7.05
CA LEU A 104 -10.16 18.22 -6.64
C LEU A 104 -10.60 17.34 -7.81
N ASP A 105 -10.66 16.04 -7.57
CA ASP A 105 -11.16 15.02 -8.50
C ASP A 105 -12.40 14.38 -7.88
N ASP A 106 -13.51 14.38 -8.62
CA ASP A 106 -14.80 13.79 -8.22
C ASP A 106 -15.01 12.38 -8.81
N SER A 107 -13.94 11.76 -9.31
CA SER A 107 -13.95 10.40 -9.83
C SER A 107 -14.44 9.38 -8.79
N GLU A 108 -15.39 8.53 -9.21
CA GLU A 108 -15.94 7.47 -8.37
C GLU A 108 -15.31 6.10 -8.64
N ILE A 109 -15.07 5.31 -7.59
CA ILE A 109 -14.64 3.91 -7.72
C ILE A 109 -15.87 3.00 -7.89
N ILE A 110 -16.16 2.63 -9.14
CA ILE A 110 -17.31 1.75 -9.46
C ILE A 110 -16.90 0.27 -9.43
N LYS A 111 -17.51 -0.52 -8.52
CA LYS A 111 -17.35 -1.98 -8.49
C LYS A 111 -18.66 -2.70 -8.84
N LYS A 112 -18.92 -2.90 -10.15
CA LYS A 112 -20.16 -3.51 -10.69
C LYS A 112 -20.55 -4.85 -10.04
N TYR A 113 -19.58 -5.62 -9.58
CA TYR A 113 -19.79 -6.93 -8.94
C TYR A 113 -19.45 -6.95 -7.44
N GLY A 114 -19.23 -5.79 -6.83
CA GLY A 114 -18.88 -5.66 -5.42
C GLY A 114 -20.04 -6.03 -4.50
N LYS A 115 -19.98 -7.22 -3.89
CA LYS A 115 -20.84 -7.55 -2.75
C LYS A 115 -20.30 -6.77 -1.55
N ASN A 116 -21.08 -5.84 -1.00
CA ASN A 116 -20.75 -4.91 0.12
C ASN A 116 -20.40 -3.45 -0.26
N LEU A 117 -20.89 -2.93 -1.40
CA LEU A 117 -20.75 -1.49 -1.74
C LEU A 117 -21.22 -0.53 -0.63
N ARG A 118 -22.30 -0.89 0.10
CA ARG A 118 -22.82 -0.08 1.23
C ARG A 118 -21.79 0.13 2.35
N THR A 119 -20.89 -0.83 2.57
CA THR A 119 -19.84 -0.71 3.59
C THR A 119 -18.77 0.29 3.15
N TYR A 120 -18.44 0.35 1.86
CA TYR A 120 -17.44 1.28 1.31
C TYR A 120 -17.88 2.74 1.44
N ALA A 121 -19.15 3.06 1.12
CA ALA A 121 -19.68 4.43 1.22
C ALA A 121 -19.64 4.97 2.67
N ARG A 122 -19.64 4.10 3.69
CA ARG A 122 -19.59 4.50 5.10
C ARG A 122 -18.21 5.02 5.53
N TYR A 123 -17.14 4.54 4.88
CA TYR A 123 -15.78 5.01 5.15
C TYR A 123 -15.50 6.37 4.51
N GLU A 124 -16.15 6.71 3.39
CA GLU A 124 -15.97 8.04 2.76
C GLU A 124 -16.62 9.16 3.59
N MET A 125 -17.78 8.94 4.21
CA MET A 125 -18.40 9.93 5.10
C MET A 125 -17.66 10.16 6.43
N GLN A 126 -16.70 9.31 6.81
CA GLN A 126 -15.87 9.53 8.01
C GLN A 126 -14.58 10.31 7.70
N VAL A 127 -14.28 10.55 6.42
CA VAL A 127 -13.09 11.27 5.95
C VAL A 127 -13.43 12.73 5.57
N LEU A 128 -14.72 13.08 5.53
CA LEU A 128 -15.25 14.45 5.45
C LEU A 128 -15.61 14.96 6.85
#